data_AF-A0A3E4M0I7-F1
#
_entry.id   AF-A0A3E4M0I7-F1
#
_cell.length_a   1.000
_cell.length_b   1.000
_cell.length_c   1.000
_cell.angle_alpha   90.00
_cell.angle_beta   90.00
_cell.angle_gamma   90.00
#
_symmetry.space_group_name_H-M   'P 1'
#
loop_
_entity.id
_entity.type
_entity.pdbx_description
1 polymer ?
#
loop_
_entity_poly.entity_id
_entity_poly.type
_entity_poly.pdbx_seq_one_letter_code
_entity_poly.pdbx_strand_id
1 'polypeptide(L)'
;MCNDDYNIECILKNNGYQNADNVAISFNSNGDDIIKESEIEHLNSGETCTVSVELTADEYACISDKTLYCEVTSSLSESDYGNNSKTIDLNKTTADGIHNWVKDEKSGKYICSICGKKIEDDYSGELKGLSLSLSDDIGLNFVMQLSDSLLIDKDNAYVEFTPEGSKKSTCVYLKDADKVNYNGSDCYSFKCRVNAAEMTKKVNAVLHCNDWTGQTYSYSVYDYASKILAEPESSEYN
;
A
#
# COMPACT_ATOMS: atom_id res chain seq x y z
N MET A 1 -2.68 -5.12 -24.08
CA MET A 1 -1.85 -3.93 -24.35
C MET A 1 -2.68 -2.75 -23.90
N CYS A 2 -2.65 -2.43 -22.60
CA CYS A 2 -3.28 -1.22 -22.10
C CYS A 2 -2.36 -0.05 -22.45
N ASN A 3 -2.95 0.94 -23.09
CA ASN A 3 -2.31 2.08 -23.71
C ASN A 3 -2.67 3.30 -22.86
N ASP A 4 -2.48 3.18 -21.54
CA ASP A 4 -2.95 4.17 -20.58
C ASP A 4 -1.78 5.13 -20.33
N ASP A 5 -2.00 6.41 -20.65
CA ASP A 5 -1.07 7.48 -20.34
C ASP A 5 -0.99 7.66 -18.81
N TYR A 6 0.23 7.78 -18.28
CA TYR A 6 0.49 7.85 -16.84
C TYR A 6 0.58 9.30 -16.39
N ASN A 7 -0.45 9.78 -15.70
CA ASN A 7 -0.45 11.10 -15.08
C ASN A 7 0.33 11.08 -13.77
N ILE A 8 1.35 11.93 -13.68
CA ILE A 8 2.17 12.13 -12.48
C ILE A 8 1.88 13.52 -11.96
N GLU A 9 1.37 13.58 -10.72
CA GLU A 9 1.19 14.84 -10.01
C GLU A 9 2.33 15.05 -9.01
N CYS A 10 3.03 16.16 -9.15
CA CYS A 10 4.04 16.63 -8.22
C CYS A 10 3.50 17.85 -7.48
N ILE A 11 3.52 17.82 -6.15
CA ILE A 11 3.05 18.92 -5.32
C ILE A 11 4.26 19.49 -4.60
N LEU A 12 4.54 20.77 -4.88
CA LEU A 12 5.64 21.50 -4.29
C LEU A 12 5.11 22.50 -3.27
N LYS A 13 5.73 22.53 -2.11
CA LYS A 13 5.45 23.52 -1.08
C LYS A 13 6.72 24.27 -0.73
N ASN A 14 6.71 25.58 -0.89
CA ASN A 14 7.80 26.42 -0.44
C ASN A 14 7.66 26.66 1.07
N ASN A 15 8.38 25.87 1.86
CA ASN A 15 8.44 26.03 3.33
C ASN A 15 9.53 27.02 3.77
N GLY A 16 10.28 27.61 2.84
CA GLY A 16 11.28 28.62 3.11
C GLY A 16 10.65 29.97 3.47
N TYR A 17 11.47 30.88 4.01
CA TYR A 17 11.07 32.26 4.34
C TYR A 17 11.18 33.23 3.16
N GLN A 18 11.58 32.75 1.98
CA GLN A 18 11.83 33.52 0.77
C GLN A 18 11.05 32.94 -0.39
N ASN A 19 10.69 33.79 -1.35
CA ASN A 19 10.06 33.34 -2.60
C ASN A 19 11.09 32.62 -3.47
N ALA A 20 10.66 31.55 -4.14
CA ALA A 20 11.47 30.81 -5.10
C ALA A 20 11.04 31.19 -6.52
N ASP A 21 12.02 31.55 -7.35
CA ASP A 21 11.82 31.85 -8.77
C ASP A 21 12.40 30.72 -9.61
N ASN A 22 11.86 30.54 -10.82
CA ASN A 22 12.37 29.58 -11.80
C ASN A 22 12.56 28.17 -11.20
N VAL A 23 11.51 27.65 -10.56
CA VAL A 23 11.54 26.33 -9.96
C VAL A 23 11.34 25.31 -11.09
N ALA A 24 12.40 24.59 -11.46
CA ALA A 24 12.32 23.52 -12.45
C ALA A 24 12.15 22.17 -11.77
N ILE A 25 11.23 21.37 -12.28
CA ILE A 25 10.92 20.03 -11.82
C ILE A 25 11.24 19.10 -12.98
N SER A 26 12.21 18.22 -12.77
CA SER A 26 12.66 17.26 -13.78
C SER A 26 12.37 15.85 -13.31
N PHE A 27 11.97 15.02 -14.26
CA PHE A 27 11.71 13.60 -14.07
C PHE A 27 12.67 12.82 -14.94
N ASN A 28 13.53 12.01 -14.33
CA ASN A 28 14.55 11.23 -15.04
C ASN A 28 14.46 9.75 -14.67
N SER A 29 15.11 8.89 -15.45
CA SER A 29 15.33 7.48 -15.08
C SER A 29 16.82 7.25 -14.90
N ASN A 30 17.20 6.70 -13.75
CA ASN A 30 18.57 6.39 -13.38
C ASN A 30 19.58 7.56 -13.50
N GLY A 31 19.11 8.80 -13.41
CA GLY A 31 19.96 10.00 -13.31
C GLY A 31 20.61 10.48 -14.61
N ASP A 32 20.41 9.81 -15.75
CA ASP A 32 21.19 10.09 -16.96
C ASP A 32 20.44 10.93 -18.02
N ASP A 33 19.11 10.79 -18.16
CA ASP A 33 18.31 11.57 -19.12
C ASP A 33 16.97 12.07 -18.54
N ILE A 34 16.66 13.35 -18.76
CA ILE A 34 15.37 13.96 -18.41
C ILE A 34 14.30 13.46 -19.38
N ILE A 35 13.25 12.87 -18.82
CA ILE A 35 12.10 12.31 -19.55
C ILE A 35 10.97 13.35 -19.62
N LYS A 36 10.70 14.05 -18.52
CA LYS A 36 9.76 15.18 -18.46
C LYS A 36 10.34 16.30 -17.64
N GLU A 37 9.96 17.52 -17.98
CA GLU A 37 10.24 18.69 -17.18
C GLU A 37 9.01 19.60 -17.12
N SER A 38 8.94 20.38 -16.06
CA SER A 38 7.98 21.47 -15.93
C SER A 38 8.59 22.56 -15.06
N GLU A 39 8.15 23.79 -15.28
CA GLU A 39 8.67 24.96 -14.56
C GLU A 39 7.54 25.71 -13.85
N ILE A 40 7.90 26.31 -12.71
CA ILE A 40 7.07 27.27 -11.99
C ILE A 40 7.86 28.58 -11.96
N GLU A 41 7.33 29.62 -12.62
CA GLU A 41 7.99 30.93 -12.69
C GLU A 41 8.18 31.56 -11.31
N HIS A 42 7.16 31.46 -10.45
CA HIS A 42 7.15 32.05 -9.12
C HIS A 42 6.41 31.17 -8.10
N LEU A 43 7.06 30.90 -6.97
CA LEU A 43 6.48 30.16 -5.85
C LEU A 43 6.74 30.91 -4.54
N ASN A 44 5.70 31.55 -4.01
CA ASN A 44 5.82 32.41 -2.83
C ASN A 44 6.13 31.61 -1.56
N SER A 45 6.77 32.26 -0.58
CA SER A 45 6.96 31.70 0.76
C SER A 45 5.62 31.23 1.36
N GLY A 46 5.55 29.97 1.77
CA GLY A 46 4.37 29.32 2.34
C GLY A 46 3.35 28.83 1.31
N GLU A 47 3.56 29.08 0.02
CA GLU A 47 2.68 28.66 -1.06
C GLU A 47 2.86 27.18 -1.40
N THR A 48 1.78 26.56 -1.86
CA THR A 48 1.77 25.20 -2.40
C THR A 48 1.27 25.24 -3.83
N CYS A 49 2.01 24.60 -4.74
CA CYS A 49 1.68 24.50 -6.14
C CYS A 49 1.65 23.02 -6.56
N THR A 50 0.75 22.69 -7.47
CA THR A 50 0.66 21.36 -8.07
C THR A 50 1.05 21.46 -9.54
N VAL A 51 1.95 20.57 -9.95
CA VAL A 51 2.43 20.43 -11.31
C VAL A 51 2.13 19.01 -11.76
N SER A 52 1.42 18.87 -12.87
CA SER A 52 1.07 17.58 -13.44
C SER A 52 1.82 17.38 -14.74
N VAL A 53 2.50 16.25 -14.89
CA VAL A 53 3.14 15.83 -16.13
C VAL A 53 2.57 14.49 -16.57
N GLU A 54 2.42 14.32 -17.88
CA GLU A 54 1.88 13.11 -18.48
C GLU A 54 3.01 12.35 -19.17
N LEU A 55 3.17 11.08 -18.79
CA LEU A 55 4.04 10.13 -19.48
C LEU A 55 3.21 9.33 -20.47
N THR A 56 3.61 9.41 -21.74
CA THR A 56 3.06 8.55 -22.79
C THR A 56 3.47 7.09 -22.56
N ALA A 57 2.71 6.16 -23.12
CA ALA A 57 3.03 4.73 -23.07
C ALA A 57 4.45 4.39 -23.59
N ASP A 58 4.93 5.11 -24.61
CA ASP A 58 6.27 4.93 -25.17
C ASP A 58 7.37 5.42 -24.21
N GLU A 59 7.17 6.58 -23.57
CA GLU A 59 8.09 7.12 -22.55
C GLU A 59 8.15 6.19 -21.33
N TYR A 60 7.00 5.69 -20.87
CA TYR A 60 6.92 4.70 -19.80
C TYR A 60 7.63 3.39 -20.16
N ALA A 61 7.48 2.91 -21.40
CA ALA A 61 8.10 1.67 -21.86
C ALA A 61 9.64 1.75 -21.81
N CYS A 62 10.21 2.93 -22.06
CA CYS A 62 11.66 3.17 -22.07
C CYS A 62 12.31 3.17 -20.67
N ILE A 63 11.51 3.30 -19.60
CA ILE A 63 12.01 3.25 -18.21
C ILE A 63 12.23 1.78 -17.82
N SER A 64 13.49 1.37 -17.71
CA SER A 64 13.87 -0.06 -17.61
C SER A 64 13.51 -0.73 -16.28
N ASP A 65 13.66 0.00 -15.18
CA ASP A 65 13.41 -0.46 -13.81
C ASP A 65 12.08 0.05 -13.24
N LYS A 66 11.26 0.69 -14.11
CA LYS A 66 10.00 1.35 -13.75
C LYS A 66 10.14 2.31 -12.57
N THR A 67 11.32 2.88 -12.41
CA THR A 67 11.65 3.85 -11.38
C THR A 67 11.94 5.20 -12.02
N LEU A 68 11.24 6.22 -11.54
CA LEU A 68 11.40 7.60 -11.99
C LEU A 68 11.92 8.44 -10.82
N TYR A 69 12.91 9.27 -11.06
CA TYR A 69 13.44 10.20 -10.07
C TYR A 69 12.87 11.57 -10.37
N CYS A 70 12.23 12.17 -9.37
CA CYS A 70 11.81 13.56 -9.41
C CYS A 70 12.87 14.40 -8.73
N GLU A 71 13.42 15.37 -9.45
CA GLU A 71 14.40 16.33 -8.97
C GLU A 71 13.85 17.74 -9.15
N VAL A 72 14.01 18.56 -8.11
CA VAL A 72 13.57 19.95 -8.12
C VAL A 72 14.78 20.84 -8.04
N THR A 73 14.85 21.88 -8.86
CA THR A 73 15.87 22.93 -8.79
C THR A 73 15.17 24.29 -8.75
N SER A 74 15.82 25.30 -8.18
CA SER A 74 15.26 26.65 -8.10
C SER A 74 16.37 27.70 -8.04
N SER A 75 16.00 28.98 -8.11
CA SER A 75 16.94 30.11 -7.97
C SER A 75 17.57 30.25 -6.57
N LEU A 76 17.11 29.49 -5.57
CA LEU A 76 17.58 29.57 -4.19
C LEU A 76 18.70 28.54 -3.91
N SER A 77 19.63 28.89 -3.02
CA SER A 77 20.80 28.06 -2.71
C SER A 77 20.45 26.73 -2.04
N GLU A 78 21.18 25.66 -2.40
CA GLU A 78 21.01 24.30 -1.88
C GLU A 78 21.02 24.18 -0.34
N SER A 79 21.65 25.13 0.37
CA SER A 79 21.67 25.17 1.84
C SER A 79 20.31 25.45 2.49
N ASP A 80 19.35 25.96 1.73
CA ASP A 80 18.03 26.39 2.23
C ASP A 80 16.92 25.36 1.93
N TYR A 81 17.21 24.31 1.15
CA TYR A 81 16.26 23.28 0.73
C TYR A 81 16.84 21.88 1.00
N GLY A 82 16.34 21.18 2.03
CA GLY A 82 16.77 19.80 2.31
C GLY A 82 16.46 18.86 1.14
N ASN A 83 17.41 17.97 0.81
CA ASN A 83 17.40 16.96 -0.26
C ASN A 83 16.02 16.73 -0.93
N ASN A 84 15.91 17.17 -2.18
CA ASN A 84 14.68 17.28 -2.97
C ASN A 84 14.58 16.24 -4.11
N SER A 85 15.39 15.19 -4.07
CA SER A 85 15.25 14.03 -4.97
C SER A 85 14.32 12.98 -4.36
N LYS A 86 13.24 12.61 -5.05
CA LYS A 86 12.35 11.51 -4.63
C LYS A 86 12.24 10.44 -5.70
N THR A 87 12.39 9.19 -5.28
CA THR A 87 12.22 8.01 -6.14
C THR A 87 10.73 7.62 -6.20
N ILE A 88 10.21 7.49 -7.41
CA ILE A 88 8.84 7.13 -7.74
C ILE A 88 8.85 5.74 -8.37
N ASP A 89 8.21 4.77 -7.72
CA ASP A 89 8.03 3.40 -8.23
C ASP A 89 6.75 3.37 -9.07
N LEU A 90 6.90 3.33 -10.39
CA LEU A 90 5.79 3.43 -11.34
C LEU A 90 4.93 2.16 -11.40
N ASN A 91 5.34 1.07 -10.75
CA ASN A 91 4.51 -0.14 -10.63
C ASN A 91 3.46 -0.02 -9.50
N LYS A 92 3.57 1.01 -8.65
CA LYS A 92 2.66 1.25 -7.52
C LYS A 92 1.69 2.41 -7.77
N THR A 93 1.84 3.16 -8.85
CA THR A 93 1.07 4.39 -9.14
C THR A 93 -0.30 4.16 -9.77
N THR A 94 -0.77 2.92 -9.93
CA THR A 94 -2.08 2.63 -10.54
C THR A 94 -3.26 2.64 -9.54
N ALA A 95 -3.06 2.97 -8.27
CA ALA A 95 -4.15 3.13 -7.31
C ALA A 95 -3.84 4.28 -6.35
N ASP A 96 -4.56 5.39 -6.52
CA ASP A 96 -4.57 6.58 -5.67
C ASP A 96 -3.27 7.42 -5.60
N GLY A 97 -3.41 8.72 -5.88
CA GLY A 97 -2.32 9.68 -6.06
C GLY A 97 -1.23 9.66 -4.96
N ILE A 98 -0.01 9.99 -5.37
CA ILE A 98 1.22 9.92 -4.57
C ILE A 98 1.06 10.64 -3.21
N HIS A 99 1.24 9.89 -2.11
CA HIS A 99 1.22 10.43 -0.75
C HIS A 99 2.64 10.47 -0.12
N ASN A 100 2.97 11.55 0.60
CA ASN A 100 4.24 11.72 1.33
C ASN A 100 3.98 11.78 2.84
N TRP A 101 3.94 10.62 3.45
CA TRP A 101 3.63 10.44 4.87
C TRP A 101 4.80 10.84 5.76
N VAL A 102 4.58 11.82 6.62
CA VAL A 102 5.56 12.31 7.60
C VAL A 102 4.97 12.16 8.99
N LYS A 103 5.79 11.70 9.94
CA LYS A 103 5.34 11.52 11.32
C LYS A 103 5.19 12.89 12.00
N ASP A 104 3.98 13.22 12.42
CA ASP A 104 3.70 14.41 13.21
C ASP A 104 4.21 14.20 14.64
N GLU A 105 5.20 14.98 15.06
CA GLU A 105 5.84 14.82 16.37
C GLU A 105 4.90 15.10 17.56
N LYS A 106 3.81 15.86 17.33
CA LYS A 106 2.84 16.21 18.38
C LYS A 106 1.81 15.11 18.63
N SER A 107 1.30 14.49 17.58
CA SER A 107 0.30 13.41 17.68
C SER A 107 0.90 12.00 17.57
N GLY A 108 2.13 11.87 17.07
CA GLY A 108 2.76 10.59 16.75
C GLY A 108 2.24 9.93 15.47
N LYS A 109 1.25 10.53 14.79
CA LYS A 109 0.55 9.98 13.61
C LYS A 109 1.18 10.45 12.30
N TYR A 110 0.95 9.72 11.22
CA TYR A 110 1.43 10.10 9.90
C TYR A 110 0.46 11.06 9.22
N ILE A 111 0.98 12.17 8.72
CA ILE A 111 0.24 13.14 7.92
C ILE A 111 0.89 13.19 6.55
N CYS A 112 0.08 13.12 5.50
CA CYS A 112 0.56 13.36 4.16
C CYS A 112 0.91 14.84 4.06
N SER A 113 2.21 15.14 3.99
CA SER A 113 2.72 16.52 3.81
C SER A 113 2.31 17.16 2.49
N ILE A 114 1.83 16.34 1.55
CA ILE A 114 1.42 16.75 0.21
C ILE A 114 -0.05 17.21 0.18
N CYS A 115 -0.99 16.39 0.67
CA CYS A 115 -2.43 16.69 0.54
C CYS A 115 -3.10 17.03 1.88
N GLY A 116 -2.35 17.06 2.98
CA GLY A 116 -2.90 17.34 4.31
C GLY A 116 -3.85 16.24 4.83
N LYS A 117 -4.05 15.15 4.07
CA LYS A 117 -4.70 13.94 4.56
C LYS A 117 -3.93 13.49 5.79
N LYS A 118 -4.62 13.46 6.91
CA LYS A 118 -4.13 12.77 8.09
C LYS A 118 -4.46 11.31 7.87
N ILE A 119 -3.54 10.40 8.21
CA ILE A 119 -3.97 9.04 8.53
C ILE A 119 -4.82 9.21 9.79
N GLU A 120 -6.14 9.29 9.60
CA GLU A 120 -7.04 8.83 10.64
C GLU A 120 -6.71 7.36 10.86
N ASP A 121 -6.93 6.79 12.05
CA ASP A 121 -6.67 5.37 12.28
C ASP A 121 -7.70 4.54 11.46
N ASP A 122 -7.61 4.58 10.13
CA ASP A 122 -8.44 3.91 9.13
C ASP A 122 -7.88 2.52 8.84
N TYR A 123 -7.29 1.92 9.87
CA TYR A 123 -6.97 0.51 9.90
C TYR A 123 -8.23 -0.23 9.46
N SER A 124 -8.12 -0.92 8.33
CA SER A 124 -9.20 -1.70 7.78
C SER A 124 -8.62 -2.92 7.08
N GLY A 125 -9.26 -4.06 7.34
CA GLY A 125 -8.91 -5.34 6.74
C GLY A 125 -10.18 -6.01 6.26
N GLU A 126 -10.31 -6.12 4.94
CA GLU A 126 -11.47 -6.75 4.30
C GLU A 126 -11.10 -8.19 3.90
N LEU A 127 -11.91 -9.15 4.34
CA LEU A 127 -11.77 -10.54 3.89
C LEU A 127 -12.28 -10.66 2.45
N LYS A 128 -11.36 -10.82 1.50
CA LYS A 128 -11.69 -11.05 0.08
C LYS A 128 -11.99 -12.50 -0.23
N GLY A 129 -11.37 -13.41 0.52
CA GLY A 129 -11.43 -14.82 0.20
C GLY A 129 -10.92 -15.73 1.30
N LEU A 130 -11.21 -17.00 1.10
CA LEU A 130 -10.62 -18.10 1.84
C LEU A 130 -9.90 -19.01 0.83
N SER A 131 -8.87 -19.70 1.27
CA SER A 131 -8.31 -20.82 0.51
C SER A 131 -7.89 -21.97 1.43
N LEU A 132 -7.71 -23.16 0.87
CA LEU A 132 -7.16 -24.31 1.59
C LEU A 132 -5.80 -24.70 1.03
N SER A 133 -4.83 -24.88 1.92
CA SER A 133 -3.57 -25.54 1.60
C SER A 133 -3.52 -26.92 2.25
N LEU A 134 -3.21 -27.95 1.48
CA LEU A 134 -2.97 -29.30 1.98
C LEU A 134 -1.49 -29.62 1.79
N SER A 135 -0.74 -29.67 2.88
CA SER A 135 0.67 -30.07 2.88
C SER A 135 0.90 -31.10 4.01
N ASP A 136 1.90 -30.90 4.86
CA ASP A 136 2.05 -31.68 6.10
C ASP A 136 0.95 -31.32 7.13
N ASP A 137 0.25 -30.21 6.91
CA ASP A 137 -0.87 -29.70 7.70
C ASP A 137 -2.09 -29.31 6.83
N ILE A 138 -3.25 -29.12 7.48
CA ILE A 138 -4.44 -28.51 6.87
C ILE A 138 -4.40 -27.02 7.21
N GLY A 139 -4.10 -26.18 6.20
CA GLY A 139 -4.11 -24.73 6.34
C GLY A 139 -5.42 -24.14 5.85
N LEU A 140 -6.16 -23.48 6.73
CA LEU A 140 -7.26 -22.59 6.38
C LEU A 140 -6.69 -21.18 6.25
N ASN A 141 -6.67 -20.64 5.03
CA ASN A 141 -6.03 -19.37 4.73
C ASN A 141 -7.09 -18.27 4.59
N PHE A 142 -6.84 -17.13 5.23
CA PHE A 142 -7.68 -15.95 5.15
C PHE A 142 -6.98 -14.93 4.25
N VAL A 143 -7.58 -14.66 3.10
CA VAL A 143 -7.05 -13.71 2.11
C VAL A 143 -7.67 -12.34 2.37
N MET A 144 -6.85 -11.41 2.84
CA MET A 144 -7.29 -10.09 3.30
C MET A 144 -6.66 -8.98 2.47
N GLN A 145 -7.48 -8.02 2.04
CA GLN A 145 -7.00 -6.73 1.56
C GLN A 145 -6.88 -5.79 2.76
N LEU A 146 -5.74 -5.12 2.89
CA LEU A 146 -5.41 -4.27 4.04
C LEU A 146 -5.27 -2.82 3.58
N SER A 147 -5.65 -1.85 4.42
CA SER A 147 -5.39 -0.44 4.16
C SER A 147 -3.89 -0.11 4.25
N ASP A 148 -3.47 0.94 3.55
CA ASP A 148 -2.08 1.41 3.53
C ASP A 148 -1.55 1.71 4.94
N SER A 149 -2.41 2.21 5.84
CA SER A 149 -2.09 2.47 7.24
C SER A 149 -1.61 1.21 7.99
N LEU A 150 -2.19 0.04 7.70
CA LEU A 150 -1.72 -1.25 8.25
C LEU A 150 -0.38 -1.68 7.63
N LEU A 151 -0.16 -1.39 6.35
CA LEU A 151 1.07 -1.77 5.65
C LEU A 151 2.29 -0.97 6.11
N ILE A 152 2.08 0.28 6.55
CA ILE A 152 3.10 1.11 7.18
C ILE A 152 3.49 0.53 8.54
N ASP A 153 2.51 0.17 9.36
CA ASP A 153 2.70 -0.41 10.70
C ASP A 153 2.81 -1.94 10.70
N LYS A 154 3.29 -2.52 9.59
CA LYS A 154 3.33 -3.97 9.34
C LYS A 154 4.00 -4.81 10.42
N ASP A 155 4.93 -4.22 11.19
CA ASP A 155 5.64 -4.91 12.27
C ASP A 155 4.77 -5.14 13.50
N ASN A 156 3.68 -4.37 13.64
CA ASN A 156 2.72 -4.45 14.74
C ASN A 156 1.39 -5.08 14.32
N ALA A 157 1.22 -5.41 13.03
CA ALA A 157 0.01 -5.99 12.47
C ALA A 157 0.06 -7.54 12.47
N TYR A 158 -0.99 -8.18 12.97
CA TYR A 158 -1.12 -9.63 12.97
C TYR A 158 -2.58 -10.08 12.98
N VAL A 159 -2.86 -11.28 12.49
CA VAL A 159 -4.15 -11.94 12.66
C VAL A 159 -4.05 -12.93 13.81
N GLU A 160 -4.92 -12.76 14.80
CA GLU A 160 -5.12 -13.74 15.88
C GLU A 160 -6.17 -14.76 15.45
N PHE A 161 -5.80 -16.04 15.49
CA PHE A 161 -6.68 -17.17 15.25
C PHE A 161 -7.02 -17.88 16.54
N THR A 162 -8.32 -17.98 16.84
CA THR A 162 -8.84 -18.66 18.02
C THR A 162 -9.83 -19.76 17.59
N PRO A 163 -9.44 -21.05 17.67
CA PRO A 163 -10.37 -22.16 17.43
C PRO A 163 -11.52 -22.16 18.43
N GLU A 164 -12.71 -22.51 17.97
CA GLU A 164 -13.92 -22.58 18.79
C GLU A 164 -13.75 -23.59 19.94
N GLY A 165 -14.06 -23.14 21.16
CA GLY A 165 -13.86 -23.93 22.38
C GLY A 165 -12.42 -24.04 22.86
N SER A 166 -11.44 -23.46 22.15
CA SER A 166 -10.06 -23.33 22.60
C SER A 166 -9.87 -22.06 23.42
N LYS A 167 -9.00 -22.12 24.44
CA LYS A 167 -8.47 -20.93 25.14
C LYS A 167 -7.12 -20.48 24.59
N LYS A 168 -6.55 -21.24 23.64
CA LYS A 168 -5.28 -20.95 23.00
C LYS A 168 -5.53 -20.31 21.65
N SER A 169 -4.90 -19.16 21.44
CA SER A 169 -4.88 -18.45 20.17
C SER A 169 -3.51 -18.58 19.52
N THR A 170 -3.46 -18.44 18.20
CA THR A 170 -2.21 -18.40 17.42
C THR A 170 -2.18 -17.12 16.61
N CYS A 171 -1.06 -16.39 16.63
CA CYS A 171 -0.91 -15.16 15.88
C CYS A 171 -0.06 -15.39 14.63
N VAL A 172 -0.49 -14.83 13.50
CA VAL A 172 0.29 -14.77 12.26
C VAL A 172 0.54 -13.31 11.94
N TYR A 173 1.79 -12.87 12.00
CA TYR A 173 2.16 -11.48 11.73
C TYR A 173 2.11 -11.19 10.24
N LEU A 174 1.79 -9.95 9.88
CA LEU A 174 1.70 -9.51 8.48
C LEU A 174 3.02 -9.71 7.73
N LYS A 175 4.16 -9.49 8.39
CA LYS A 175 5.49 -9.73 7.81
C LYS A 175 5.75 -11.20 7.43
N ASP A 176 5.03 -12.14 8.05
CA ASP A 176 5.15 -13.58 7.83
C ASP A 176 4.00 -14.11 6.93
N ALA A 177 3.08 -13.24 6.52
CA ALA A 177 1.98 -13.60 5.64
C ALA A 177 2.42 -13.57 4.16
N ASP A 178 1.85 -14.47 3.37
CA ASP A 178 2.16 -14.55 1.94
C ASP A 178 1.42 -13.43 1.19
N LYS A 179 2.14 -12.65 0.39
CA LYS A 179 1.51 -11.70 -0.54
C LYS A 179 0.91 -12.48 -1.71
N VAL A 180 -0.37 -12.28 -2.00
CA VAL A 180 -1.11 -12.96 -3.05
C VAL A 180 -1.87 -11.96 -3.91
N ASN A 181 -1.94 -12.20 -5.21
CA ASN A 181 -2.88 -11.48 -6.07
C ASN A 181 -4.19 -12.27 -6.10
N TYR A 182 -5.28 -11.64 -5.66
CA TYR A 182 -6.59 -12.27 -5.59
C TYR A 182 -7.57 -11.43 -6.43
N ASN A 183 -8.03 -11.98 -7.56
CA ASN A 183 -8.91 -11.32 -8.51
C ASN A 183 -8.42 -9.92 -8.92
N GLY A 184 -7.11 -9.80 -9.20
CA GLY A 184 -6.48 -8.54 -9.61
C GLY A 184 -6.17 -7.57 -8.46
N SER A 185 -6.51 -7.91 -7.21
CA SER A 185 -6.20 -7.09 -6.03
C SER A 185 -5.02 -7.65 -5.23
N ASP A 186 -4.12 -6.77 -4.80
CA ASP A 186 -3.03 -7.13 -3.89
C ASP A 186 -3.58 -7.43 -2.49
N CYS A 187 -3.39 -8.67 -2.03
CA CYS A 187 -3.88 -9.18 -0.75
C CYS A 187 -2.78 -9.89 0.03
N TYR A 188 -3.08 -10.21 1.29
CA TYR A 188 -2.21 -10.98 2.18
C TYR A 188 -2.96 -12.22 2.67
N SER A 189 -2.30 -13.37 2.60
CA SER A 189 -2.83 -14.67 3.00
C SER A 189 -2.29 -15.07 4.36
N PHE A 190 -3.18 -15.13 5.36
CA PHE A 190 -2.85 -15.55 6.72
C PHE A 190 -3.26 -17.01 6.93
N LYS A 191 -2.28 -17.90 7.13
CA LYS A 191 -2.51 -19.34 7.29
C LYS A 191 -2.79 -19.72 8.75
N CYS A 192 -3.98 -20.26 9.00
CA CYS A 192 -4.31 -20.94 10.25
C CYS A 192 -4.13 -22.46 10.09
N ARG A 193 -3.33 -23.09 10.97
CA ARG A 193 -3.19 -24.55 11.00
C ARG A 193 -4.37 -25.17 11.75
N VAL A 194 -5.09 -26.07 11.10
CA VAL A 194 -6.26 -26.75 11.65
C VAL A 194 -5.96 -28.24 11.83
N ASN A 195 -6.28 -28.78 13.01
CA ASN A 195 -6.18 -30.22 13.23
C ASN A 195 -7.27 -30.94 12.41
N ALA A 196 -6.95 -32.07 11.79
CA ALA A 196 -7.91 -32.86 11.02
C ALA A 196 -9.17 -33.23 11.82
N ALA A 197 -9.04 -33.52 13.12
CA ALA A 197 -10.17 -33.81 14.00
C ALA A 197 -11.07 -32.59 14.30
N GLU A 198 -10.63 -31.39 13.94
CA GLU A 198 -11.28 -30.11 14.24
C GLU A 198 -11.74 -29.37 12.97
N MET A 199 -11.73 -30.01 11.80
CA MET A 199 -12.11 -29.37 10.53
C MET A 199 -13.54 -28.79 10.50
N THR A 200 -14.43 -29.29 11.36
CA THR A 200 -15.81 -28.79 11.49
C THR A 200 -15.95 -27.69 12.54
N LYS A 201 -14.92 -27.45 13.37
CA LYS A 201 -14.93 -26.36 14.36
C LYS A 201 -14.58 -25.06 13.66
N LYS A 202 -15.24 -23.97 14.05
CA LYS A 202 -14.89 -22.66 13.53
C LYS A 202 -13.58 -22.16 14.11
N VAL A 203 -12.89 -21.33 13.34
CA VAL A 203 -11.76 -20.53 13.78
C VAL A 203 -12.17 -19.07 13.66
N ASN A 204 -12.07 -18.34 14.76
CA ASN A 204 -12.25 -16.90 14.78
C ASN A 204 -10.92 -16.24 14.40
N ALA A 205 -10.90 -15.47 13.33
CA ALA A 205 -9.79 -14.66 12.87
C ALA A 205 -10.08 -13.18 13.17
N VAL A 206 -9.17 -12.52 13.87
CA VAL A 206 -9.27 -11.10 14.20
C VAL A 206 -7.97 -10.41 13.84
N LEU A 207 -8.03 -9.38 13.01
CA LEU A 207 -6.88 -8.56 12.66
C LEU A 207 -6.61 -7.54 13.77
N HIS A 208 -5.36 -7.46 14.21
CA HIS A 208 -4.89 -6.51 15.21
C HIS A 208 -3.75 -5.68 14.63
N CYS A 209 -3.70 -4.41 15.02
CA CYS A 209 -2.55 -3.54 14.75
C CYS A 209 -2.46 -2.48 15.85
N ASN A 210 -1.33 -2.42 16.55
CA ASN A 210 -1.19 -1.58 17.75
C ASN A 210 -2.36 -1.85 18.73
N ASP A 211 -3.07 -0.81 19.17
CA ASP A 211 -4.26 -0.91 20.04
C ASP A 211 -5.57 -1.11 19.25
N TRP A 212 -5.52 -1.15 17.92
CA TRP A 212 -6.69 -1.33 17.07
C TRP A 212 -7.00 -2.81 16.83
N THR A 213 -8.30 -3.12 16.77
CA THR A 213 -8.84 -4.45 16.51
C THR A 213 -9.92 -4.38 15.44
N GLY A 214 -9.79 -5.22 14.41
CA GLY A 214 -10.68 -5.31 13.28
C GLY A 214 -11.89 -6.22 13.50
N GLN A 215 -12.65 -6.42 12.42
CA GLN A 215 -13.79 -7.34 12.42
C GLN A 215 -13.36 -8.78 12.66
N THR A 216 -14.19 -9.53 13.39
CA THR A 216 -14.03 -10.97 13.55
C THR A 216 -14.63 -11.71 12.35
N TYR A 217 -13.84 -12.57 11.72
CA TYR A 217 -14.28 -13.52 10.71
C TYR A 217 -14.29 -14.93 11.32
N SER A 218 -15.34 -15.71 11.07
CA SER A 218 -15.51 -17.02 11.73
C SER A 218 -15.87 -18.10 10.73
N TYR A 219 -14.90 -18.96 10.40
CA TYR A 219 -15.03 -20.00 9.38
C TYR A 219 -14.34 -21.28 9.81
N SER A 220 -14.84 -22.41 9.31
CA SER A 220 -14.23 -23.73 9.43
C SER A 220 -13.74 -24.24 8.07
N VAL A 221 -12.91 -25.28 8.08
CA VAL A 221 -12.53 -26.00 6.86
C VAL A 221 -13.75 -26.59 6.18
N TYR A 222 -14.72 -27.07 6.97
CA TYR A 222 -16.00 -27.57 6.48
C TYR A 222 -16.82 -26.48 5.77
N ASP A 223 -16.90 -25.26 6.31
CA ASP A 223 -17.64 -24.15 5.69
C ASP A 223 -17.09 -23.83 4.29
N TYR A 224 -15.76 -23.74 4.19
CA TYR A 224 -15.08 -23.50 2.91
C TYR A 224 -15.33 -24.64 1.91
N ALA A 225 -15.09 -25.89 2.33
CA ALA A 225 -15.26 -27.05 1.46
C ALA A 225 -16.72 -27.18 0.97
N SER A 226 -17.69 -26.95 1.87
CA SER A 226 -19.12 -27.01 1.54
C SER A 226 -19.51 -25.93 0.53
N LYS A 227 -18.95 -24.72 0.67
CA LYS A 227 -19.20 -23.62 -0.28
C LYS A 227 -18.72 -23.96 -1.69
N ILE A 228 -17.50 -24.48 -1.83
CA ILE A 228 -16.94 -24.86 -3.13
C ILE A 228 -17.72 -26.01 -3.78
N LEU A 229 -18.14 -26.99 -2.98
CA LEU A 229 -18.93 -28.12 -3.49
C LEU A 229 -20.33 -27.70 -3.94
N ALA A 230 -20.90 -26.65 -3.33
CA ALA A 230 -22.21 -26.11 -3.71
C ALA A 230 -22.15 -25.18 -4.93
N GLU A 231 -21.03 -24.51 -5.16
CA GLU A 231 -20.81 -23.54 -6.26
C GLU A 231 -19.61 -23.93 -7.14
N PRO A 232 -19.67 -25.09 -7.85
CA PRO A 232 -18.52 -25.64 -8.59
C PRO A 232 -18.07 -24.80 -9.78
N GLU A 233 -18.90 -23.87 -10.28
CA GLU A 233 -18.56 -22.96 -11.40
C GLU A 233 -17.97 -21.61 -10.97
N SER A 234 -17.70 -21.39 -9.67
CA SER A 234 -16.97 -20.20 -9.19
C SER A 234 -15.45 -20.35 -9.28
N SER A 235 -14.95 -21.09 -10.27
CA SER A 235 -13.53 -21.40 -10.48
C SER A 235 -12.71 -20.23 -11.05
N GLU A 236 -13.00 -19.00 -10.61
CA GLU A 236 -12.10 -17.85 -10.76
C GLU A 236 -11.36 -17.63 -9.44
N TYR A 237 -10.61 -18.65 -9.03
CA TYR A 237 -9.63 -18.59 -7.93
C TYR A 237 -8.39 -19.39 -8.33
N ASN A 238 -7.73 -18.97 -9.40
CA ASN A 238 -6.36 -19.38 -9.75
C ASN A 238 -5.46 -18.16 -9.70
#